data_AF-A0A1Z5J8H6-F1
#
_entry.id   AF-A0A1Z5J8H6-F1
#
_cell.length_a   1.000
_cell.length_b   1.000
_cell.length_c   1.000
_cell.angle_alpha   90.00
_cell.angle_beta   90.00
_cell.angle_gamma   90.00
#
_symmetry.space_group_name_H-M   'P 1'
#
loop_
_entity.id
_entity.type
_entity.pdbx_description
1 polymer ?
#
loop_
_entity_poly.entity_id
_entity_poly.type
_entity_poly.pdbx_seq_one_letter_code
_entity_poly.pdbx_strand_id
1 'polypeptide(L)'
;MIALGLLTLLATGLDTTKRSPWSPAEWQILVNIGREEGSWMPESWAASGARLSFPMDVMVASDYTAEKDKEYEFMGGNSMRLLVLEDPTFVSSDGEQFIGIREEGAWKMQMPKQRGAAGTVRFWIDVEQADGLSQGVGAVRNDVTLPAERIFFMSKCWREEDLKIAARKMKPYETAAEEAQRRVEEQLSHETGDRRLDGTDPLETALGTISMAKLIKDRDDRMRDLREAENKLPRNAERLKLGFWPGSDEKLAIGEGTIAVKRKKLLGDEFHILGKWRAVPNL
;
A
#
# COMPACT_ATOMS: atom_id res chain seq x y z
N MET A 1 -1.57 50.99 6.31
CA MET A 1 -0.21 50.72 5.78
C MET A 1 0.25 49.37 6.29
N ILE A 2 -0.08 48.28 5.58
CA ILE A 2 0.69 47.02 5.55
C ILE A 2 0.48 46.49 4.13
N ALA A 3 1.56 46.45 3.34
CA ALA A 3 1.55 46.03 1.96
C ALA A 3 1.55 44.49 1.89
N LEU A 4 0.54 43.93 1.23
CA LEU A 4 0.49 42.52 0.83
C LEU A 4 1.51 42.30 -0.29
N GLY A 5 2.60 41.60 0.01
CA GLY A 5 3.56 41.16 -0.99
C GLY A 5 3.06 39.92 -1.70
N LEU A 6 2.38 40.10 -2.85
CA LEU A 6 2.17 39.03 -3.82
C LEU A 6 3.52 38.73 -4.50
N LEU A 7 4.09 37.55 -4.23
CA LEU A 7 5.28 37.07 -4.92
C LEU A 7 4.85 36.41 -6.24
N THR A 8 4.91 37.17 -7.34
CA THR A 8 4.68 36.64 -8.69
C THR A 8 5.92 35.85 -9.12
N LEU A 9 5.83 34.51 -9.12
CA LEU A 9 6.89 33.66 -9.66
C LEU A 9 6.90 33.79 -11.21
N LEU A 10 7.93 34.44 -11.75
CA LEU A 10 8.23 34.46 -13.17
C LEU A 10 8.66 33.06 -13.61
N ALA A 11 7.80 32.39 -14.39
CA ALA A 11 8.14 31.18 -15.11
C ALA A 11 9.07 31.51 -16.29
N THR A 12 10.37 31.61 -16.02
CA THR A 12 11.39 31.49 -17.06
C THR A 12 11.58 30.01 -17.37
N GLY A 13 11.59 29.66 -18.66
CA GLY A 13 11.73 28.30 -19.17
C GLY A 13 12.95 27.59 -18.59
N LEU A 14 12.72 26.83 -17.53
CA LEU A 14 13.67 25.91 -16.95
C LEU A 14 13.36 24.53 -17.51
N ASP A 15 14.41 23.90 -18.02
CA ASP A 15 14.48 22.47 -18.26
C ASP A 15 13.78 21.71 -17.12
N THR A 16 12.54 21.26 -17.36
CA THR A 16 11.67 20.60 -16.37
C THR A 16 12.25 19.27 -15.89
N THR A 17 13.43 18.88 -16.40
CA THR A 17 14.14 17.66 -16.03
C THR A 17 15.01 17.80 -14.79
N LYS A 18 15.34 19.03 -14.32
CA LYS A 18 16.22 19.23 -13.16
C LYS A 18 15.50 19.83 -11.95
N ARG A 19 14.55 19.07 -11.40
CA ARG A 19 14.01 19.33 -10.05
C ARG A 19 15.10 19.00 -9.02
N SER A 20 15.24 19.82 -7.97
CA SER A 20 16.11 19.45 -6.85
C SER A 20 15.62 18.15 -6.23
N PRO A 21 16.49 17.20 -5.86
CA PRO A 21 16.08 15.98 -5.16
C PRO A 21 15.43 16.31 -3.80
N TRP A 22 15.62 17.52 -3.28
CA TRP A 22 15.02 17.98 -2.02
C TRP A 22 13.79 18.87 -2.22
N SER A 23 13.34 19.10 -3.45
CA SER A 23 12.11 19.85 -3.67
C SER A 23 10.91 19.10 -3.06
N PRO A 24 10.03 19.78 -2.30
CA PRO A 24 8.78 19.18 -1.84
C PRO A 24 7.97 18.63 -2.99
N ALA A 25 7.18 17.58 -2.78
CA ALA A 25 6.32 16.99 -3.80
C ALA A 25 4.94 16.65 -3.25
N GLU A 26 3.92 16.88 -4.06
CA GLU A 26 2.53 16.61 -3.70
C GLU A 26 2.08 15.24 -4.19
N TRP A 27 1.33 14.55 -3.33
CA TRP A 27 0.80 13.22 -3.57
C TRP A 27 -0.61 13.12 -3.00
N GLN A 28 -1.45 12.35 -3.67
CA GLN A 28 -2.71 11.88 -3.13
C GLN A 28 -2.55 10.50 -2.52
N ILE A 29 -2.86 10.39 -1.23
CA ILE A 29 -2.93 9.14 -0.49
C ILE A 29 -4.38 8.64 -0.51
N LEU A 30 -4.60 7.50 -1.16
CA LEU A 30 -5.90 6.84 -1.20
C LEU A 30 -5.98 5.87 -0.01
N VAL A 31 -6.70 6.26 1.03
CA VAL A 31 -6.88 5.50 2.25
C VAL A 31 -8.05 4.55 2.12
N ASN A 32 -7.89 3.31 2.61
CA ASN A 32 -8.95 2.31 2.59
C ASN A 32 -8.94 1.44 3.87
N ILE A 33 -9.68 1.87 4.88
CA ILE A 33 -9.80 1.24 6.19
C ILE A 33 -10.93 0.20 6.18
N GLY A 34 -10.67 -0.97 6.77
CA GLY A 34 -11.63 -2.07 6.86
C GLY A 34 -10.94 -3.35 7.29
N ARG A 35 -11.71 -4.44 7.39
CA ARG A 35 -11.16 -5.74 7.81
C ARG A 35 -10.12 -6.24 6.81
N GLU A 36 -8.94 -6.53 7.32
CA GLU A 36 -7.82 -7.15 6.59
C GLU A 36 -7.47 -8.49 7.24
N GLU A 37 -6.89 -9.40 6.46
CA GLU A 37 -6.31 -10.63 7.01
C GLU A 37 -5.20 -10.28 8.01
N GLY A 38 -5.25 -10.88 9.20
CA GLY A 38 -4.33 -10.55 10.29
C GLY A 38 -4.64 -9.24 11.03
N SER A 39 -5.77 -8.59 10.75
CA SER A 39 -6.26 -7.49 11.58
C SER A 39 -6.62 -7.98 12.98
N TRP A 40 -6.23 -7.20 14.00
CA TRP A 40 -6.51 -7.47 15.42
C TRP A 40 -7.81 -6.80 15.90
N MET A 41 -8.58 -6.22 14.97
CA MET A 41 -9.82 -5.53 15.30
C MET A 41 -10.91 -6.54 15.75
N PRO A 42 -11.77 -6.16 16.72
CA PRO A 42 -12.84 -7.02 17.23
C PRO A 42 -13.71 -7.58 16.12
N GLU A 43 -14.24 -8.80 16.23
CA GLU A 43 -15.02 -9.47 15.17
C GLU A 43 -16.19 -8.64 14.62
N SER A 44 -16.80 -7.79 15.44
CA SER A 44 -17.90 -6.91 15.03
C SER A 44 -17.47 -5.72 14.16
N TRP A 45 -16.18 -5.34 14.16
CA TRP A 45 -15.68 -4.21 13.39
C TRP A 45 -15.56 -4.56 11.91
N ALA A 46 -16.16 -3.77 11.01
CA ALA A 46 -16.20 -4.05 9.57
C ALA A 46 -16.72 -5.47 9.22
N ALA A 47 -17.57 -6.05 10.07
CA ALA A 47 -18.18 -7.38 9.87
C ALA A 47 -19.12 -7.42 8.66
N SER A 48 -19.72 -6.28 8.32
CA SER A 48 -20.58 -6.09 7.15
C SER A 48 -19.82 -6.15 5.81
N GLY A 49 -18.48 -6.12 5.85
CA GLY A 49 -17.65 -5.93 4.67
C GLY A 49 -17.57 -4.47 4.20
N ALA A 50 -18.17 -3.53 4.93
CA ALA A 50 -18.02 -2.11 4.68
C ALA A 50 -16.56 -1.66 4.86
N ARG A 51 -16.22 -0.56 4.18
CA ARG A 51 -14.89 0.05 4.23
C ARG A 51 -15.02 1.56 4.32
N LEU A 52 -14.15 2.20 5.09
CA LEU A 52 -14.01 3.66 5.12
C LEU A 52 -12.88 4.04 4.16
N SER A 53 -13.23 4.65 3.03
CA SER A 53 -12.27 5.04 1.99
C SER A 53 -12.35 6.54 1.75
N PHE A 54 -11.19 7.19 1.69
CA PHE A 54 -11.08 8.63 1.45
C PHE A 54 -9.74 8.95 0.77
N PRO A 55 -9.70 9.93 -0.15
CA PRO A 55 -8.45 10.52 -0.62
C PRO A 55 -7.93 11.52 0.40
N MET A 56 -6.61 11.65 0.51
CA MET A 56 -5.94 12.64 1.35
C MET A 56 -4.75 13.22 0.57
N ASP A 57 -4.81 14.51 0.27
CA ASP A 57 -3.73 15.19 -0.43
C ASP A 57 -2.67 15.66 0.56
N VAL A 58 -1.41 15.33 0.26
CA VAL A 58 -0.27 15.59 1.12
C VAL A 58 0.87 16.26 0.36
N MET A 59 1.57 17.15 1.04
CA MET A 59 2.88 17.63 0.62
C MET A 59 3.97 16.94 1.42
N VAL A 60 4.81 16.21 0.70
CA VAL A 60 6.01 15.56 1.23
C VAL A 60 7.15 16.56 1.15
N ALA A 61 7.68 17.00 2.29
CA ALA A 61 8.74 18.00 2.37
C ALA A 61 10.07 17.41 2.84
N SER A 62 11.19 18.08 2.57
CA SER A 62 12.54 17.61 2.93
C SER A 62 13.07 18.17 4.25
N ASP A 63 12.36 19.11 4.87
CA ASP A 63 12.72 19.65 6.17
C ASP A 63 12.27 18.71 7.30
N TYR A 64 12.88 18.86 8.48
CA TYR A 64 12.58 17.98 9.62
C TYR A 64 11.22 18.32 10.22
N THR A 65 10.50 17.28 10.68
CA THR A 65 9.33 17.49 11.53
C THR A 65 9.71 18.19 12.84
N ALA A 66 8.77 18.94 13.41
CA ALA A 66 8.87 19.46 14.77
C ALA A 66 9.01 18.34 15.81
N GLU A 67 8.43 17.17 15.53
CA GLU A 67 8.44 15.99 16.38
C GLU A 67 9.67 15.08 16.14
N LYS A 68 10.87 15.66 16.21
CA LYS A 68 12.11 14.91 15.97
C LYS A 68 12.22 13.70 16.89
N ASP A 69 12.57 12.56 16.30
CA ASP A 69 12.82 11.28 16.97
C ASP A 69 11.64 10.68 17.77
N LYS A 70 10.42 11.23 17.64
CA LYS A 70 9.21 10.52 18.07
C LYS A 70 8.97 9.31 17.16
N GLU A 71 8.43 8.26 17.76
CA GLU A 71 8.21 6.97 17.09
C GLU A 71 9.49 6.39 16.46
N TYR A 72 10.64 6.58 17.13
CA TYR A 72 11.94 6.07 16.68
C TYR A 72 11.92 4.57 16.34
N GLU A 73 11.12 3.75 17.01
CA GLU A 73 11.00 2.33 16.70
C GLU A 73 10.44 2.06 15.30
N PHE A 74 9.53 2.92 14.82
CA PHE A 74 8.90 2.79 13.51
C PHE A 74 9.62 3.63 12.44
N MET A 75 9.93 4.87 12.78
CA MET A 75 10.54 5.86 11.89
C MET A 75 12.07 5.80 11.90
N GLY A 76 12.70 5.33 12.98
CA GLY A 76 14.11 5.63 13.25
C GLY A 76 14.34 7.13 13.46
N GLY A 77 15.60 7.56 13.47
CA GLY A 77 15.93 8.98 13.64
C GLY A 77 15.74 9.82 12.37
N ASN A 78 15.70 11.15 12.51
CA ASN A 78 15.71 12.10 11.39
C ASN A 78 14.52 11.94 10.40
N SER A 79 13.29 11.82 10.92
CA SER A 79 12.08 11.88 10.08
C SER A 79 11.91 13.28 9.48
N MET A 80 11.39 13.31 8.25
CA MET A 80 11.09 14.53 7.51
C MET A 80 9.61 14.86 7.61
N ARG A 81 9.26 16.10 7.33
CA ARG A 81 7.91 16.62 7.51
C ARG A 81 6.98 16.18 6.37
N LEU A 82 5.79 15.75 6.73
CA LEU A 82 4.67 15.48 5.81
C LEU A 82 3.53 16.43 6.21
N LEU A 83 2.99 17.18 5.27
CA LEU A 83 1.87 18.08 5.52
C LEU A 83 0.61 17.55 4.85
N VAL A 84 -0.49 17.50 5.58
CA VAL A 84 -1.82 17.26 5.03
C VAL A 84 -2.35 18.60 4.52
N LEU A 85 -2.74 18.66 3.25
CA LEU A 85 -3.08 19.93 2.60
C LEU A 85 -4.49 20.40 2.95
N GLU A 86 -5.43 19.46 3.04
CA GLU A 86 -6.83 19.69 3.37
C GLU A 86 -7.39 18.49 4.16
N ASP A 87 -8.37 18.74 5.02
CA ASP A 87 -9.07 17.66 5.72
C ASP A 87 -9.80 16.76 4.72
N PRO A 88 -9.53 15.45 4.70
CA PRO A 88 -10.14 14.56 3.72
C PRO A 88 -11.60 14.30 4.03
N THR A 89 -12.36 14.01 2.97
CA THR A 89 -13.80 13.72 3.07
C THR A 89 -14.14 12.29 2.67
N PHE A 90 -15.26 11.80 3.18
CA PHE A 90 -15.87 10.53 2.78
C PHE A 90 -17.40 10.65 2.74
N VAL A 91 -18.05 9.72 2.05
CA VAL A 91 -19.52 9.68 1.94
C VAL A 91 -20.09 8.58 2.84
N SER A 92 -21.00 8.98 3.73
CA SER A 92 -21.79 8.12 4.60
C SER A 92 -23.28 8.21 4.27
N SER A 93 -24.13 7.55 5.07
CA SER A 93 -25.59 7.69 4.97
C SER A 93 -26.07 9.11 5.26
N ASP A 94 -25.29 9.89 5.99
CA ASP A 94 -25.63 11.25 6.41
C ASP A 94 -25.07 12.31 5.44
N GLY A 95 -24.47 11.87 4.33
CA GLY A 95 -23.87 12.74 3.31
C GLY A 95 -22.34 12.76 3.38
N GLU A 96 -21.75 13.86 2.92
CA GLU A 96 -20.30 14.07 2.96
C GLU A 96 -19.87 14.46 4.39
N GLN A 97 -18.83 13.80 4.88
CA GLN A 97 -18.27 13.99 6.22
C GLN A 97 -16.77 14.23 6.13
N PHE A 98 -16.26 15.11 6.99
CA PHE A 98 -14.85 15.44 7.11
C PHE A 98 -14.16 14.54 8.14
N ILE A 99 -12.86 14.33 7.96
CA ILE A 99 -12.00 13.66 8.93
C ILE A 99 -10.96 14.68 9.37
N GLY A 100 -11.00 15.09 10.63
CA GLY A 100 -9.99 16.00 11.17
C GLY A 100 -8.64 15.30 11.24
N ILE A 101 -7.62 15.87 10.59
CA ILE A 101 -6.25 15.38 10.64
C ILE A 101 -5.34 16.53 11.01
N ARG A 102 -4.41 16.31 11.94
CA ARG A 102 -3.39 17.32 12.23
C ARG A 102 -2.58 17.61 10.98
N GLU A 103 -2.40 18.89 10.71
CA GLU A 103 -1.69 19.39 9.53
C GLU A 103 -0.29 18.75 9.36
N GLU A 104 0.45 18.60 10.46
CA GLU A 104 1.79 18.02 10.43
C GLU A 104 1.83 16.54 10.83
N GLY A 105 2.32 15.72 9.91
CA GLY A 105 2.83 14.37 10.12
C GLY A 105 4.33 14.27 9.86
N ALA A 106 4.84 13.03 9.82
CA ALA A 106 6.23 12.80 9.43
C ALA A 106 6.38 11.58 8.52
N TRP A 107 7.36 11.64 7.62
CA TRP A 107 7.70 10.56 6.71
C TRP A 107 9.19 10.21 6.77
N LYS A 108 9.51 9.02 6.29
CA LYS A 108 10.86 8.57 6.02
C LYS A 108 10.88 7.55 4.90
N MET A 109 11.98 7.54 4.17
CA MET A 109 12.25 6.54 3.17
C MET A 109 13.59 5.87 3.41
N GLN A 110 13.62 4.55 3.24
CA GLN A 110 14.82 3.74 3.28
C GLN A 110 14.97 3.03 1.95
N MET A 111 15.90 3.52 1.12
CA MET A 111 16.21 2.87 -0.16
C MET A 111 17.15 1.68 0.07
N PRO A 112 17.02 0.61 -0.73
CA PRO A 112 17.89 -0.54 -0.61
C PRO A 112 19.26 -0.24 -1.21
N LYS A 113 20.28 -0.99 -0.76
CA LYS A 113 21.62 -0.93 -1.37
C LYS A 113 21.69 -1.68 -2.70
N GLN A 114 20.88 -2.73 -2.85
CA GLN A 114 20.87 -3.58 -4.03
C GLN A 114 19.86 -3.07 -5.07
N ARG A 115 20.31 -2.96 -6.32
CA ARG A 115 19.42 -2.60 -7.45
C ARG A 115 18.33 -3.64 -7.70
N GLY A 116 17.15 -3.15 -8.05
CA GLY A 116 15.95 -3.94 -8.27
C GLY A 116 15.37 -4.57 -7.01
N ALA A 117 15.80 -4.16 -5.82
CA ALA A 117 15.12 -4.46 -4.57
C ALA A 117 14.13 -3.32 -4.23
N ALA A 118 13.13 -3.63 -3.41
CA ALA A 118 12.23 -2.61 -2.88
C ALA A 118 12.90 -1.82 -1.75
N GLY A 119 12.71 -0.50 -1.75
CA GLY A 119 12.84 0.34 -0.57
C GLY A 119 11.59 0.28 0.29
N THR A 120 11.59 1.03 1.38
CA THR A 120 10.42 1.18 2.25
C THR A 120 10.16 2.66 2.50
N VAL A 121 8.93 3.09 2.26
CA VAL A 121 8.41 4.38 2.71
C VAL A 121 7.54 4.16 3.93
N ARG A 122 7.73 5.00 4.95
CA ARG A 122 6.95 5.01 6.18
C ARG A 122 6.51 6.44 6.47
N PHE A 123 5.29 6.61 6.95
CA PHE A 123 4.87 7.88 7.50
C PHE A 123 3.80 7.69 8.57
N TRP A 124 3.52 8.74 9.32
CA TRP A 124 2.38 8.79 10.22
C TRP A 124 1.68 10.13 10.10
N ILE A 125 0.40 10.13 10.46
CA ILE A 125 -0.44 11.31 10.69
C ILE A 125 -1.21 11.09 11.98
N ASP A 126 -1.70 12.17 12.57
CA ASP A 126 -2.52 12.14 13.78
C ASP A 126 -3.97 12.47 13.42
N VAL A 127 -4.88 11.51 13.63
CA VAL A 127 -6.32 11.70 13.44
C VAL A 127 -6.90 12.36 14.68
N GLU A 128 -7.72 13.39 14.47
CA GLU A 128 -8.37 14.12 15.53
C GLU A 128 -9.68 13.47 15.96
N GLN A 129 -10.15 13.81 17.15
CA GLN A 129 -11.46 13.38 17.63
C GLN A 129 -12.55 14.05 16.80
N ALA A 130 -13.47 13.28 16.24
CA ALA A 130 -14.63 13.83 15.57
C ALA A 130 -15.68 14.32 16.57
N ASP A 131 -16.26 15.47 16.26
CA ASP A 131 -17.37 16.04 17.02
C ASP A 131 -18.60 15.14 16.95
N GLY A 132 -19.28 14.98 18.09
CA GLY A 132 -20.51 14.18 18.18
C GLY A 132 -20.29 12.65 18.18
N LEU A 133 -19.05 12.18 18.08
CA LEU A 133 -18.73 10.75 18.21
C LEU A 133 -18.19 10.41 19.60
N SER A 134 -18.19 9.12 19.93
CA SER A 134 -17.60 8.59 21.15
C SER A 134 -16.12 8.97 21.28
N GLN A 135 -15.64 9.11 22.51
CA GLN A 135 -14.24 9.40 22.79
C GLN A 135 -13.31 8.33 22.17
N GLY A 136 -12.25 8.79 21.51
CA GLY A 136 -11.28 7.96 20.80
C GLY A 136 -11.65 7.64 19.36
N VAL A 137 -12.67 8.28 18.79
CA VAL A 137 -13.17 8.00 17.43
C VAL A 137 -13.01 9.22 16.54
N GLY A 138 -12.29 9.07 15.43
CA GLY A 138 -12.02 10.13 14.46
C GLY A 138 -12.95 10.12 13.25
N ALA A 139 -13.50 8.96 12.88
CA ALA A 139 -14.55 8.86 11.86
C ALA A 139 -15.31 7.54 11.98
N VAL A 140 -16.54 7.50 11.46
CA VAL A 140 -17.35 6.27 11.40
C VAL A 140 -18.05 6.15 10.06
N ARG A 141 -18.00 4.97 9.47
CA ARG A 141 -18.82 4.59 8.31
C ARG A 141 -19.36 3.19 8.53
N ASN A 142 -20.67 3.07 8.68
CA ASN A 142 -21.34 1.83 9.04
C ASN A 142 -20.73 1.24 10.33
N ASP A 143 -20.22 0.01 10.27
CA ASP A 143 -19.54 -0.70 11.36
C ASP A 143 -18.01 -0.55 11.31
N VAL A 144 -17.49 0.41 10.53
CA VAL A 144 -16.06 0.74 10.45
C VAL A 144 -15.81 2.03 11.22
N THR A 145 -14.98 1.94 12.26
CA THR A 145 -14.49 3.10 13.02
C THR A 145 -13.01 3.37 12.69
N LEU A 146 -12.67 4.64 12.46
CA LEU A 146 -11.30 5.15 12.43
C LEU A 146 -10.97 5.72 13.81
N PRO A 147 -9.93 5.22 14.52
CA PRO A 147 -9.59 5.76 15.82
C PRO A 147 -8.98 7.17 15.72
N ALA A 148 -9.28 8.01 16.71
CA ALA A 148 -8.71 9.35 16.87
C ALA A 148 -7.33 9.27 17.54
N GLU A 149 -6.34 8.83 16.79
CA GLU A 149 -4.98 8.65 17.26
C GLU A 149 -3.96 8.68 16.10
N ARG A 150 -2.68 8.44 16.43
CA ARG A 150 -1.63 8.29 15.43
C ARG A 150 -1.82 7.00 14.62
N ILE A 151 -1.90 7.17 13.31
CA ILE A 151 -1.95 6.08 12.33
C ILE A 151 -0.67 6.05 11.51
N PHE A 152 -0.18 4.85 11.28
CA PHE A 152 1.09 4.55 10.65
C PHE A 152 0.89 3.92 9.29
N PHE A 153 1.63 4.39 8.31
CA PHE A 153 1.57 3.97 6.93
C PHE A 153 2.92 3.37 6.55
N MET A 154 2.90 2.24 5.89
CA MET A 154 4.11 1.60 5.38
C MET A 154 3.85 0.99 4.01
N SER A 155 4.75 1.24 3.06
CA SER A 155 4.70 0.61 1.75
C SER A 155 6.10 0.34 1.20
N LYS A 156 6.16 -0.57 0.24
CA LYS A 156 7.34 -0.74 -0.61
C LYS A 156 7.39 0.38 -1.64
N CYS A 157 8.58 0.86 -1.91
CA CYS A 157 8.82 1.82 -2.98
C CYS A 157 9.97 1.36 -3.88
N TRP A 158 9.95 1.81 -5.13
CA TRP A 158 10.99 1.52 -6.11
C TRP A 158 11.35 2.80 -6.84
N ARG A 159 12.64 3.04 -7.03
CA ARG A 159 13.09 3.95 -8.08
C ARG A 159 12.69 3.41 -9.44
N GLU A 160 12.56 4.31 -10.42
CA GLU A 160 12.16 3.95 -11.77
C GLU A 160 13.00 2.80 -12.36
N GLU A 161 14.33 2.87 -12.25
CA GLU A 161 15.20 1.82 -12.78
C GLU A 161 15.09 0.51 -11.96
N ASP A 162 14.95 0.63 -10.64
CA ASP A 162 14.76 -0.53 -9.77
C ASP A 162 13.43 -1.23 -10.06
N LEU A 163 12.37 -0.48 -10.36
CA LEU A 163 11.07 -1.00 -10.76
C LEU A 163 11.17 -1.82 -12.05
N LYS A 164 11.87 -1.30 -13.06
CA LYS A 164 12.10 -2.01 -14.34
C LYS A 164 12.86 -3.31 -14.13
N ILE A 165 13.91 -3.30 -13.30
CA ILE A 165 14.68 -4.50 -12.97
C ILE A 165 13.81 -5.50 -12.20
N ALA A 166 13.06 -5.02 -11.21
CA ALA A 166 12.21 -5.88 -10.38
C ALA A 166 11.08 -6.52 -11.19
N ALA A 167 10.46 -5.79 -12.12
CA ALA A 167 9.45 -6.32 -13.04
C ALA A 167 10.00 -7.45 -13.92
N ARG A 168 11.23 -7.31 -14.44
CA ARG A 168 11.89 -8.38 -15.20
C ARG A 168 12.14 -9.63 -14.36
N LYS A 169 12.45 -9.47 -13.07
CA LYS A 169 12.64 -10.58 -12.13
C LYS A 169 11.32 -11.25 -11.72
N MET A 170 10.21 -10.51 -11.76
CA MET A 170 8.88 -11.02 -11.40
C MET A 170 8.30 -11.92 -12.50
N LYS A 171 8.52 -11.54 -13.76
CA LYS A 171 7.93 -12.18 -14.95
C LYS A 171 8.08 -13.72 -14.99
N PRO A 172 9.23 -14.34 -14.67
CA PRO A 172 9.34 -15.80 -14.67
C PRO A 172 8.41 -16.49 -13.66
N TYR A 173 8.16 -15.88 -12.50
CA TYR A 173 7.24 -16.43 -11.50
C TYR A 173 5.79 -16.36 -11.97
N GLU A 174 5.40 -15.23 -12.58
CA GLU A 174 4.07 -15.05 -13.17
C GLU A 174 3.83 -16.07 -14.29
N THR A 175 4.75 -16.16 -15.24
CA THR A 175 4.65 -17.11 -16.35
C THR A 175 4.63 -18.56 -15.86
N ALA A 176 5.46 -18.94 -14.88
CA ALA A 176 5.45 -20.30 -14.34
C ALA A 176 4.13 -20.64 -13.62
N ALA A 177 3.56 -19.71 -12.86
CA ALA A 177 2.28 -19.90 -12.19
C ALA A 177 1.12 -19.98 -13.20
N GLU A 178 1.10 -19.09 -14.20
CA GLU A 178 0.10 -19.10 -15.28
C GLU A 178 0.16 -20.37 -16.11
N GLU A 179 1.37 -20.84 -16.48
CA GLU A 179 1.53 -22.10 -17.22
C GLU A 179 1.08 -23.32 -16.40
N ALA A 180 1.41 -23.36 -15.11
CA ALA A 180 0.98 -24.44 -14.23
C ALA A 180 -0.55 -24.46 -14.05
N GLN A 181 -1.17 -23.28 -13.90
CA GLN A 181 -2.63 -23.14 -13.87
C GLN A 181 -3.25 -23.62 -15.19
N ARG A 182 -2.72 -23.17 -16.33
CA ARG A 182 -3.23 -23.54 -17.65
C ARG A 182 -3.15 -25.06 -17.88
N ARG A 183 -2.08 -25.73 -17.45
CA ARG A 183 -1.96 -27.19 -17.55
C ARG A 183 -3.04 -27.93 -16.75
N VAL A 184 -3.40 -27.43 -15.57
CA VAL A 184 -4.50 -27.99 -14.76
C VAL A 184 -5.83 -27.81 -15.49
N GLU A 185 -6.09 -26.63 -16.05
CA GLU A 185 -7.31 -26.33 -16.80
C GLU A 185 -7.43 -27.17 -18.09
N GLU A 186 -6.35 -27.30 -18.86
CA GLU A 186 -6.29 -28.13 -20.07
C GLU A 186 -6.59 -29.60 -19.75
N GLN A 187 -6.06 -30.13 -18.64
CA GLN A 187 -6.29 -31.53 -18.23
C GLN A 187 -7.74 -31.76 -17.74
N LEU A 188 -8.37 -30.75 -17.17
CA LEU A 188 -9.77 -30.78 -16.70
C LEU A 188 -10.80 -30.46 -17.80
N SER A 189 -10.34 -29.99 -18.96
CA SER A 189 -11.22 -29.68 -20.10
C SER A 189 -12.00 -30.91 -20.56
N HIS A 190 -13.32 -30.78 -20.67
CA HIS A 190 -14.18 -31.86 -21.16
C HIS A 190 -13.98 -32.20 -22.65
N GLU A 191 -13.38 -31.30 -23.43
CA GLU A 191 -13.18 -31.48 -24.88
C GLU A 191 -11.81 -32.07 -25.23
N THR A 192 -10.78 -31.76 -24.44
CA THR A 192 -9.38 -32.08 -24.73
C THR A 192 -8.63 -32.75 -23.58
N GLY A 193 -9.29 -32.90 -22.42
CA GLY A 193 -8.68 -33.36 -21.18
C GLY A 193 -8.66 -34.88 -21.03
N ASP A 194 -8.20 -35.32 -19.87
CA ASP A 194 -7.93 -36.73 -19.60
C ASP A 194 -9.19 -37.51 -19.23
N ARG A 195 -9.73 -38.19 -20.24
CA ARG A 195 -10.96 -39.01 -20.15
C ARG A 195 -10.87 -40.17 -19.15
N ARG A 196 -9.68 -40.49 -18.63
CA ARG A 196 -9.56 -41.46 -17.54
C ARG A 196 -10.31 -41.00 -16.29
N LEU A 197 -10.52 -39.69 -16.13
CA LEU A 197 -11.28 -39.10 -15.04
C LEU A 197 -12.81 -39.26 -15.22
N ASP A 198 -13.29 -39.78 -16.36
CA ASP A 198 -14.73 -39.94 -16.67
C ASP A 198 -15.39 -41.13 -15.94
N GLY A 199 -14.61 -41.93 -15.19
CA GLY A 199 -15.14 -43.01 -14.33
C GLY A 199 -15.52 -44.31 -15.06
N THR A 200 -15.10 -44.48 -16.32
CA THR A 200 -15.41 -45.69 -17.12
C THR A 200 -14.60 -46.93 -16.72
N ASP A 201 -13.42 -46.77 -16.13
CA ASP A 201 -12.58 -47.86 -15.59
C ASP A 201 -11.95 -47.42 -14.25
N PRO A 202 -12.24 -48.12 -13.13
CA PRO A 202 -11.71 -47.77 -11.81
C PRO A 202 -10.18 -47.66 -11.73
N LEU A 203 -9.42 -48.49 -12.46
CA LEU A 203 -7.96 -48.47 -12.41
C LEU A 203 -7.40 -47.27 -13.17
N GLU A 204 -7.95 -46.99 -14.37
CA GLU A 204 -7.57 -45.81 -15.15
C GLU A 204 -7.96 -44.52 -14.44
N THR A 205 -9.13 -44.48 -13.80
CA THR A 205 -9.56 -43.33 -12.99
C THR A 205 -8.65 -43.09 -11.79
N ALA A 206 -8.18 -44.14 -11.11
CA ALA A 206 -7.20 -44.00 -10.04
C ALA A 206 -5.87 -43.42 -10.55
N LEU A 207 -5.37 -43.90 -11.69
CA LEU A 207 -4.15 -43.36 -12.32
C LEU A 207 -4.33 -41.91 -12.79
N GLY A 208 -5.47 -41.57 -13.40
CA GLY A 208 -5.83 -40.21 -13.78
C GLY A 208 -5.87 -39.27 -12.56
N THR A 209 -6.42 -39.75 -11.45
CA THR A 209 -6.47 -39.00 -10.18
C THR A 209 -5.07 -38.72 -9.64
N ILE A 210 -4.15 -39.69 -9.68
CA ILE A 210 -2.75 -39.50 -9.27
C ILE A 210 -2.05 -38.47 -10.17
N SER A 211 -2.26 -38.54 -11.48
CA SER A 211 -1.70 -37.56 -12.42
C SER A 211 -2.23 -36.15 -12.15
N MET A 212 -3.54 -36.01 -11.90
CA MET A 212 -4.17 -34.74 -11.55
C MET A 212 -3.61 -34.18 -10.24
N ALA A 213 -3.44 -35.03 -9.22
CA ALA A 213 -2.87 -34.63 -7.95
C ALA A 213 -1.44 -34.07 -8.10
N LYS A 214 -0.63 -34.61 -9.03
CA LYS A 214 0.70 -34.07 -9.33
C LYS A 214 0.64 -32.69 -9.98
N LEU A 215 -0.29 -32.46 -10.91
CA LEU A 215 -0.48 -31.16 -11.55
C LEU A 215 -0.98 -30.10 -10.57
N ILE A 216 -1.94 -30.46 -9.72
CA ILE A 216 -2.45 -29.60 -8.64
C ILE A 216 -1.31 -29.21 -7.70
N LYS A 217 -0.47 -30.17 -7.30
CA LYS A 217 0.69 -29.90 -6.45
C LYS A 217 1.68 -28.93 -7.11
N ASP A 218 2.04 -29.15 -8.39
CA ASP A 218 2.94 -28.25 -9.12
C ASP A 218 2.34 -26.83 -9.20
N ARG A 219 1.05 -26.70 -9.56
CA ARG A 219 0.33 -25.42 -9.54
C ARG A 219 0.44 -24.75 -8.17
N ASP A 220 0.15 -25.47 -7.09
CA ASP A 220 0.16 -24.90 -5.74
C ASP A 220 1.58 -24.48 -5.31
N ASP A 221 2.60 -25.26 -5.68
CA ASP A 221 4.01 -24.92 -5.46
C ASP A 221 4.40 -23.65 -6.24
N ARG A 222 4.01 -23.52 -7.52
CA ARG A 222 4.29 -22.30 -8.32
C ARG A 222 3.54 -21.07 -7.81
N MET A 223 2.30 -21.25 -7.36
CA MET A 223 1.52 -20.17 -6.75
C MET A 223 2.13 -19.72 -5.42
N ARG A 224 2.71 -20.64 -4.63
CA ARG A 224 3.47 -20.30 -3.43
C ARG A 224 4.73 -19.50 -3.78
N ASP A 225 5.51 -19.97 -4.76
CA ASP A 225 6.71 -19.26 -5.22
C ASP A 225 6.38 -17.84 -5.70
N LEU A 226 5.28 -17.67 -6.42
CA LEU A 226 4.78 -16.35 -6.86
C LEU A 226 4.43 -15.45 -5.66
N ARG A 227 3.69 -15.95 -4.66
CA ARG A 227 3.36 -15.18 -3.44
C ARG A 227 4.61 -14.78 -2.67
N GLU A 228 5.59 -15.67 -2.57
CA GLU A 228 6.89 -15.35 -1.95
C GLU A 228 7.65 -14.28 -2.74
N ALA A 229 7.55 -14.28 -4.07
CA ALA A 229 8.12 -13.24 -4.92
C ALA A 229 7.39 -11.90 -4.76
N GLU A 230 6.05 -11.86 -4.67
CA GLU A 230 5.24 -10.65 -4.40
C GLU A 230 5.65 -9.96 -3.08
N ASN A 231 6.12 -10.74 -2.11
CA ASN A 231 6.67 -10.20 -0.87
C ASN A 231 7.96 -9.37 -1.08
N LYS A 232 8.59 -9.41 -2.24
CA LYS A 232 9.85 -8.70 -2.53
C LYS A 232 9.82 -7.88 -3.82
N LEU A 233 9.02 -8.29 -4.80
CA LEU A 233 8.95 -7.75 -6.15
C LEU A 233 7.57 -7.16 -6.42
N PRO A 234 7.48 -6.11 -7.25
CA PRO A 234 6.21 -5.51 -7.62
C PRO A 234 5.49 -6.39 -8.64
N ARG A 235 4.25 -6.78 -8.33
CA ARG A 235 3.31 -7.33 -9.30
C ARG A 235 2.61 -6.19 -10.04
N ASN A 236 2.37 -6.33 -11.33
CA ASN A 236 1.77 -5.29 -12.18
C ASN A 236 2.52 -3.95 -12.11
N ALA A 237 3.85 -4.00 -12.26
CA ALA A 237 4.72 -2.82 -12.16
C ALA A 237 4.27 -1.67 -13.08
N GLU A 238 3.68 -1.98 -14.23
CA GLU A 238 3.12 -1.04 -15.20
C GLU A 238 1.92 -0.23 -14.69
N ARG A 239 1.24 -0.69 -13.63
CA ARG A 239 0.12 0.04 -13.01
C ARG A 239 0.59 1.06 -11.99
N LEU A 240 1.82 0.95 -11.49
CA LEU A 240 2.35 1.87 -10.50
C LEU A 240 2.67 3.22 -11.15
N LYS A 241 2.20 4.30 -10.52
CA LYS A 241 2.45 5.66 -10.98
C LYS A 241 3.80 6.14 -10.46
N LEU A 242 4.57 6.78 -11.34
CA LEU A 242 5.88 7.34 -11.05
C LEU A 242 5.75 8.82 -10.72
N GLY A 243 6.23 9.22 -9.56
CA GLY A 243 6.23 10.62 -9.11
C GLY A 243 7.53 11.00 -8.43
N PHE A 244 7.76 12.31 -8.27
CA PHE A 244 8.90 12.78 -7.50
C PHE A 244 8.63 12.62 -6.01
N TRP A 245 9.66 12.25 -5.26
CA TRP A 245 9.61 12.17 -3.80
C TRP A 245 10.90 12.76 -3.25
N PRO A 246 10.86 13.65 -2.24
CA PRO A 246 12.08 14.27 -1.73
C PRO A 246 13.10 13.24 -1.23
N GLY A 247 14.39 13.53 -1.37
CA GLY A 247 15.49 12.61 -1.10
C GLY A 247 15.81 11.63 -2.24
N SER A 248 15.16 11.77 -3.40
CA SER A 248 15.45 10.99 -4.61
C SER A 248 15.58 11.92 -5.82
N ASP A 249 16.61 11.68 -6.63
CA ASP A 249 16.81 12.28 -7.95
C ASP A 249 15.98 11.58 -9.04
N GLU A 250 15.58 10.34 -8.79
CA GLU A 250 14.71 9.55 -9.64
C GLU A 250 13.26 9.59 -9.17
N LYS A 251 12.32 9.37 -10.11
CA LYS A 251 10.92 9.15 -9.77
C LYS A 251 10.78 7.84 -8.98
N LEU A 252 9.85 7.85 -8.03
CA LEU A 252 9.47 6.69 -7.26
C LEU A 252 8.10 6.17 -7.68
N ALA A 253 7.99 4.86 -7.71
CA ALA A 253 6.74 4.14 -7.64
C ALA A 253 6.52 3.66 -6.21
N ILE A 254 5.31 3.85 -5.70
CA ILE A 254 4.91 3.38 -4.37
C ILE A 254 3.86 2.29 -4.57
N GLY A 255 4.12 1.11 -4.00
CA GLY A 255 3.18 0.00 -4.04
C GLY A 255 1.98 0.22 -3.11
N GLU A 256 1.03 -0.71 -3.14
CA GLU A 256 0.02 -0.75 -2.09
C GLU A 256 0.68 -1.02 -0.73
N GLY A 257 0.29 -0.22 0.26
CA GLY A 257 0.82 -0.29 1.61
C GLY A 257 -0.21 -0.70 2.63
N THR A 258 0.27 -0.86 3.86
CA THR A 258 -0.54 -1.20 5.04
C THR A 258 -0.69 0.02 5.93
N ILE A 259 -1.86 0.16 6.53
CA ILE A 259 -2.17 1.14 7.57
C ILE A 259 -2.28 0.40 8.90
N ALA A 260 -1.68 0.93 9.95
CA ALA A 260 -1.73 0.34 11.28
C ALA A 260 -1.81 1.39 12.39
N VAL A 261 -2.22 0.95 13.57
CA VAL A 261 -2.15 1.71 14.82
C VAL A 261 -1.22 1.02 15.80
N LYS A 262 -0.53 1.81 16.62
CA LYS A 262 0.39 1.29 17.63
C LYS A 262 -0.37 0.94 18.90
N ARG A 263 -0.07 -0.23 19.46
CA ARG A 263 -0.67 -0.75 20.70
C ARG A 263 0.43 -1.21 21.64
N LYS A 264 0.32 -0.82 22.90
CA LYS A 264 1.24 -1.27 23.95
C LYS A 264 0.92 -2.70 24.34
N LYS A 265 1.95 -3.55 24.38
CA LYS A 265 1.91 -4.87 25.02
C LYS A 265 2.66 -4.85 26.34
N LEU A 266 2.55 -5.94 27.08
CA LEU A 266 3.30 -6.17 28.32
C LEU A 266 4.82 -6.17 28.07
N LEU A 267 5.25 -6.50 26.85
CA LEU A 267 6.64 -6.45 26.37
C LEU A 267 6.68 -5.78 24.98
N GLY A 268 6.89 -4.45 24.98
CA GLY A 268 7.07 -3.66 23.75
C GLY A 268 5.77 -3.24 23.07
N ASP A 269 5.91 -2.78 21.85
CA ASP A 269 4.81 -2.24 21.05
C ASP A 269 4.48 -3.17 19.87
N GLU A 270 3.20 -3.21 19.50
CA GLU A 270 2.69 -3.94 18.35
C GLU A 270 1.91 -3.02 17.42
N PHE A 271 1.94 -3.30 16.12
CA PHE A 271 1.18 -2.59 15.10
C PHE A 271 -0.04 -3.41 14.66
N HIS A 272 -1.23 -2.88 14.90
CA HIS A 272 -2.50 -3.52 14.52
C HIS A 272 -2.98 -2.98 13.18
N ILE A 273 -3.19 -3.88 12.21
CA ILE A 273 -3.58 -3.49 10.84
C ILE A 273 -5.02 -2.97 10.83
N LEU A 274 -5.20 -1.77 10.25
CA LEU A 274 -6.49 -1.13 10.02
C LEU A 274 -6.94 -1.17 8.55
N GLY A 275 -6.03 -1.36 7.61
CA GLY A 275 -6.40 -1.27 6.19
C GLY A 275 -5.22 -1.18 5.25
N LYS A 276 -5.52 -0.72 4.04
CA LYS A 276 -4.57 -0.55 2.95
C LYS A 276 -4.57 0.89 2.46
N TRP A 277 -3.49 1.28 1.80
CA TRP A 277 -3.40 2.57 1.13
C TRP A 277 -2.63 2.48 -0.18
N ARG A 278 -2.86 3.46 -1.06
CA ARG A 278 -2.10 3.65 -2.30
C ARG A 278 -1.70 5.11 -2.43
N ALA A 279 -0.62 5.37 -3.14
CA ALA A 279 -0.15 6.71 -3.44
C ALA A 279 -0.29 7.00 -4.94
N VAL A 280 -0.77 8.19 -5.27
CA VAL A 280 -0.81 8.71 -6.63
C VAL A 280 -0.12 10.07 -6.63
N PRO A 281 0.87 10.31 -7.50
CA PRO A 281 1.52 11.61 -7.55
C PRO A 281 0.61 12.66 -8.18
N ASN A 282 0.59 13.87 -7.62
CA ASN A 282 -0.05 15.01 -8.25
C ASN A 282 0.94 15.54 -9.31
N LEU A 283 0.54 15.47 -10.58
CA LEU A 283 1.37 15.83 -11.75
C LEU A 283 1.28 17.31 -12.09
#